data_AF-A0A1V1W3L1-F1
#
_entry.id   AF-A0A1V1W3L1-F1
#
_cell.length_a   1.000
_cell.length_b   1.000
_cell.length_c   1.000
_cell.angle_alpha   90.00
_cell.angle_beta   90.00
_cell.angle_gamma   90.00
#
_symmetry.space_group_name_H-M   'P 1'
#
loop_
_entity.id
_entity.type
_entity.pdbx_description
1 polymer ?
#
loop_
_entity_poly.entity_id
_entity_poly.type
_entity_poly.pdbx_seq_one_letter_code
_entity_poly.pdbx_strand_id
1 'polypeptide(L)'
;MRVLVATSAIALLVGSAASADARTVDDSTLTPHTHFVLQPLNPDGSTPTPAAKGDSIPNIDSVKATIRKYYNATSAGIADKNSSPYITEMQGLEQAILSQLPDPAPAPNLAVVLDADDTTLWTYDMEDGAMHFNFDPTIQNDDWVVPGKFPATPGMVDFVNEVQDRGYDVYGLTGRSASQEQATLDNLTKVGYDEFDADNFFTKFDATSPKPDYLDCHTSVDPADDPAKCTTVEYKAGTRAYIESTGETIVLNIGDQYSDLQGGHALNTVKLPNPTYYLPSPNVQGAPAGDADLALPTEFDMAADGSSGLTTPGDEIPNIDNDKAAIRAYYGATSGIANKDASPYVTQMSTIAKKWKQRLTNICTTGVKKKQHPAVVFDADDTTLMTYDMEDGAMKFNFDPTLQNTWVQEGRFPATSKMPGVVNAAAKAGCKIVGLTGRNNAQRVATLDNLARYYHDANGNPLFKSAFYFTKWTSTDTPPAYVDCGLDGNTSSCSTIDYKGSTRKHVEDKLGLHIVANFGDQYSDLIGGSSDRAVKLPNPTYYLP
;
A
#
# COMPACT_ATOMS: atom_id res chain seq x y z
N MET A 1 -5.66 -27.10 -90.15
CA MET A 1 -6.12 -27.45 -88.78
C MET A 1 -5.22 -26.74 -87.78
N ARG A 2 -5.71 -25.63 -87.20
CA ARG A 2 -5.41 -25.12 -85.85
C ARG A 2 -6.17 -23.81 -85.68
N VAL A 3 -7.24 -23.89 -84.91
CA VAL A 3 -8.17 -22.81 -84.56
C VAL A 3 -7.58 -22.05 -83.37
N LEU A 4 -7.45 -20.72 -83.47
CA LEU A 4 -7.23 -19.86 -82.32
C LEU A 4 -8.59 -19.55 -81.69
N VAL A 5 -8.78 -19.96 -80.43
CA VAL A 5 -9.92 -19.58 -79.60
C VAL A 5 -9.48 -18.41 -78.72
N ALA A 6 -10.18 -17.29 -78.81
CA ALA A 6 -10.02 -16.14 -77.92
C ALA A 6 -10.91 -16.34 -76.68
N THR A 7 -10.31 -16.34 -75.49
CA THR A 7 -11.01 -16.35 -74.21
C THR A 7 -10.97 -14.95 -73.59
N SER A 8 -12.14 -14.34 -73.43
CA SER A 8 -12.35 -13.10 -72.68
C SER A 8 -12.31 -13.39 -71.18
N ALA A 9 -11.40 -12.76 -70.44
CA ALA A 9 -11.38 -12.78 -68.99
C ALA A 9 -12.05 -11.51 -68.44
N ILE A 10 -13.18 -11.69 -67.75
CA ILE A 10 -13.86 -10.64 -66.98
C ILE A 10 -13.11 -10.48 -65.66
N ALA A 11 -12.52 -9.31 -65.42
CA ALA A 11 -11.89 -8.97 -64.15
C ALA A 11 -12.97 -8.64 -63.10
N LEU A 12 -13.19 -9.56 -62.16
CA LEU A 12 -13.93 -9.30 -60.93
C LEU A 12 -13.05 -8.45 -60.01
N LEU A 13 -13.41 -7.18 -59.80
CA LEU A 13 -12.87 -6.34 -58.73
C LEU A 13 -13.46 -6.83 -57.40
N VAL A 14 -12.77 -7.77 -56.77
CA VAL A 14 -13.03 -8.12 -55.36
C VAL A 14 -12.47 -6.97 -54.52
N GLY A 15 -13.36 -6.18 -53.94
CA GLY A 15 -12.98 -5.18 -52.94
C GLY A 15 -12.28 -5.87 -51.79
N SER A 16 -11.00 -5.54 -51.58
CA SER A 16 -10.26 -5.94 -50.39
C SER A 16 -11.01 -5.41 -49.18
N ALA A 17 -11.57 -6.32 -48.37
CA ALA A 17 -11.94 -5.99 -47.00
C ALA A 17 -10.69 -5.43 -46.33
N ALA A 18 -10.76 -4.16 -45.91
CA ALA A 18 -9.71 -3.59 -45.08
C ALA A 18 -9.61 -4.48 -43.83
N SER A 19 -8.44 -5.09 -43.65
CA SER A 19 -8.11 -5.87 -42.47
C SER A 19 -8.41 -5.04 -41.22
N ALA A 20 -9.23 -5.59 -40.33
CA ALA A 20 -9.58 -5.02 -39.03
C ALA A 20 -8.40 -5.07 -38.01
N ASP A 21 -7.20 -5.46 -38.45
CA ASP A 21 -6.01 -5.62 -37.62
C ASP A 21 -5.20 -4.33 -37.59
N ALA A 22 -5.48 -3.49 -36.59
CA ALA A 22 -4.53 -2.59 -35.88
C ALA A 22 -5.28 -1.60 -34.95
N ARG A 23 -6.28 -2.05 -34.17
CA ARG A 23 -7.07 -1.19 -33.25
C ARG A 23 -7.07 -1.65 -31.81
N THR A 24 -5.90 -2.04 -31.31
CA THR A 24 -5.74 -2.40 -29.91
C THR A 24 -4.42 -1.84 -29.41
N VAL A 25 -4.46 -1.30 -28.19
CA VAL A 25 -3.25 -1.08 -27.40
C VAL A 25 -2.56 -2.43 -27.21
N ASP A 26 -1.22 -2.42 -27.22
CA ASP A 26 -0.45 -3.61 -26.84
C ASP A 26 -0.51 -3.75 -25.31
N ASP A 27 -1.37 -4.67 -24.86
CA ASP A 27 -1.61 -4.92 -23.44
C ASP A 27 -0.33 -5.37 -22.70
N SER A 28 0.69 -5.90 -23.40
CA SER A 28 1.97 -6.27 -22.78
C SER A 28 2.74 -5.07 -22.20
N THR A 29 2.35 -3.85 -22.57
CA THR A 29 2.91 -2.60 -22.02
C THR A 29 2.09 -2.02 -20.86
N LEU A 30 0.93 -2.60 -20.55
CA LEU A 30 0.02 -2.16 -19.49
C LEU A 30 0.30 -2.93 -18.19
N THR A 31 1.55 -2.89 -17.73
CA THR A 31 2.00 -3.58 -16.53
C THR A 31 2.22 -2.59 -15.38
N PRO A 32 1.86 -2.97 -14.14
CA PRO A 32 2.25 -2.22 -12.95
C PRO A 32 3.76 -1.98 -12.86
N HIS A 33 4.13 -0.87 -12.21
CA HIS A 33 5.51 -0.72 -11.74
C HIS A 33 5.79 -1.79 -10.68
N THR A 34 7.00 -2.33 -10.71
CA THR A 34 7.44 -3.36 -9.76
C THR A 34 8.67 -2.95 -8.98
N HIS A 35 9.22 -1.77 -9.26
CA HIS A 35 10.42 -1.25 -8.63
C HIS A 35 10.11 0.13 -8.06
N PHE A 36 10.37 0.31 -6.77
CA PHE A 36 9.96 1.49 -6.02
C PHE A 36 11.10 2.04 -5.20
N VAL A 37 11.13 3.37 -5.07
CA VAL A 37 11.98 4.06 -4.11
C VAL A 37 11.06 4.73 -3.09
N LEU A 38 11.03 4.19 -1.88
CA LEU A 38 10.20 4.67 -0.78
C LEU A 38 11.11 5.21 0.33
N GLN A 39 10.93 6.48 0.68
CA GLN A 39 11.68 7.11 1.75
C GLN A 39 10.98 6.84 3.08
N PRO A 40 11.71 6.53 4.16
CA PRO A 40 11.12 6.39 5.48
C PRO A 40 10.59 7.74 5.98
N LEU A 41 9.70 7.70 6.97
CA LEU A 41 9.33 8.89 7.72
C LEU A 41 10.59 9.60 8.25
N ASN A 42 10.55 10.94 8.26
CA ASN A 42 11.61 11.72 8.85
C ASN A 42 11.74 11.38 10.35
N PRO A 43 12.92 11.63 10.96
CA PRO A 43 13.15 11.45 12.40
C PRO A 43 12.09 12.04 13.35
N ASP A 44 11.43 13.13 12.95
CA ASP A 44 10.37 13.82 13.70
C ASP A 44 8.96 13.26 13.43
N GLY A 45 8.85 12.15 12.69
CA GLY A 45 7.61 11.53 12.26
C GLY A 45 6.91 12.24 11.10
N SER A 46 7.50 13.30 10.54
CA SER A 46 6.94 13.98 9.37
C SER A 46 7.22 13.22 8.08
N THR A 47 6.41 13.46 7.05
CA THR A 47 6.58 12.84 5.74
C THR A 47 7.82 13.37 5.02
N PRO A 48 8.62 12.51 4.36
CA PRO A 48 9.71 12.94 3.51
C PRO A 48 9.18 13.68 2.27
N THR A 49 10.09 14.25 1.48
CA THR A 49 9.71 14.97 0.25
C THR A 49 8.85 14.06 -0.64
N PRO A 50 7.65 14.50 -1.04
CA PRO A 50 6.72 13.63 -1.76
C PRO A 50 7.25 13.25 -3.14
N ALA A 51 6.92 12.04 -3.57
CA ALA A 51 7.16 11.61 -4.94
C ALA A 51 6.46 12.55 -5.94
N ALA A 52 7.16 12.89 -7.02
CA ALA A 52 6.59 13.74 -8.06
C ALA A 52 5.50 13.04 -8.90
N LYS A 53 5.45 11.70 -8.85
CA LYS A 53 4.48 10.90 -9.58
C LYS A 53 3.91 9.78 -8.70
N GLY A 54 2.61 9.52 -8.83
CA GLY A 54 1.96 8.47 -8.05
C GLY A 54 2.24 7.04 -8.52
N ASP A 55 2.77 6.85 -9.72
CA ASP A 55 3.17 5.52 -10.25
C ASP A 55 4.52 5.03 -9.70
N SER A 56 5.30 5.92 -9.04
CA SER A 56 6.52 5.56 -8.31
C SER A 56 6.29 5.30 -6.83
N ILE A 57 5.04 5.35 -6.37
CA ILE A 57 4.65 5.00 -4.99
C ILE A 57 4.10 3.59 -5.05
N PRO A 58 4.52 2.67 -4.14
CA PRO A 58 3.89 1.37 -4.01
C PRO A 58 2.37 1.49 -3.91
N ASN A 59 1.66 0.51 -4.45
CA ASN A 59 0.23 0.45 -4.21
C ASN A 59 -0.03 -0.20 -2.86
N ILE A 60 -0.82 0.46 -2.00
CA ILE A 60 -1.01 0.01 -0.63
C ILE A 60 -1.65 -1.37 -0.51
N ASP A 61 -2.53 -1.77 -1.44
CA ASP A 61 -3.10 -3.12 -1.45
C ASP A 61 -2.07 -4.17 -1.82
N SER A 62 -1.15 -3.84 -2.74
CA SER A 62 -0.02 -4.71 -3.10
C SER A 62 0.96 -4.84 -1.95
N VAL A 63 1.24 -3.77 -1.19
CA VAL A 63 2.07 -3.82 0.02
C VAL A 63 1.42 -4.74 1.06
N LYS A 64 0.14 -4.54 1.39
CA LYS A 64 -0.60 -5.41 2.32
C LYS A 64 -0.62 -6.87 1.87
N ALA A 65 -0.82 -7.13 0.58
CA ALA A 65 -0.78 -8.48 0.03
C ALA A 65 0.62 -9.11 0.16
N THR A 66 1.68 -8.33 -0.05
CA THR A 66 3.07 -8.79 0.10
C THR A 66 3.35 -9.18 1.55
N ILE A 67 3.02 -8.30 2.50
CA ILE A 67 3.14 -8.54 3.94
C ILE A 67 2.37 -9.82 4.34
N ARG A 68 1.11 -9.95 3.92
CA ARG A 68 0.31 -11.14 4.22
C ARG A 68 0.93 -12.42 3.69
N LYS A 69 1.52 -12.42 2.49
CA LYS A 69 2.22 -13.62 1.97
C LYS A 69 3.50 -13.93 2.74
N TYR A 70 4.24 -12.92 3.19
CA TYR A 70 5.43 -13.08 4.02
C TYR A 70 5.15 -13.74 5.38
N TYR A 71 4.01 -13.43 5.98
CA TYR A 71 3.54 -14.08 7.20
C TYR A 71 2.65 -15.32 6.96
N ASN A 72 2.42 -15.69 5.69
CA ASN A 72 1.44 -16.71 5.27
C ASN A 72 0.06 -16.52 5.95
N ALA A 73 -0.38 -15.27 6.03
CA ALA A 73 -1.57 -14.88 6.75
C ALA A 73 -2.87 -15.21 6.00
N THR A 74 -3.90 -15.55 6.77
CA THR A 74 -5.26 -15.74 6.24
C THR A 74 -5.87 -14.40 5.81
N SER A 75 -7.01 -14.44 5.09
CA SER A 75 -7.77 -13.23 4.75
C SER A 75 -8.31 -12.47 5.97
N ALA A 76 -8.32 -13.09 7.15
CA ALA A 76 -8.68 -12.46 8.42
C ALA A 76 -7.49 -11.79 9.13
N GLY A 77 -6.31 -11.73 8.49
CA GLY A 77 -5.11 -11.11 9.06
C GLY A 77 -4.47 -11.90 10.20
N ILE A 78 -4.64 -13.22 10.20
CA ILE A 78 -4.03 -14.12 11.19
C ILE A 78 -2.85 -14.85 10.54
N ALA A 79 -1.65 -14.69 11.08
CA ALA A 79 -0.42 -15.31 10.56
C ALA A 79 -0.38 -16.83 10.81
N ASP A 80 0.30 -17.56 9.93
CA ASP A 80 0.63 -18.97 10.17
C ASP A 80 1.66 -19.07 11.30
N LYS A 81 1.33 -19.85 12.33
CA LYS A 81 2.17 -20.02 13.53
C LYS A 81 3.21 -21.13 13.40
N ASN A 82 3.23 -21.85 12.28
CA ASN A 82 4.08 -23.02 12.07
C ASN A 82 5.00 -22.87 10.85
N SER A 83 4.54 -22.26 9.75
CA SER A 83 5.30 -22.19 8.51
C SER A 83 4.99 -20.92 7.71
N SER A 84 5.99 -20.06 7.60
CA SER A 84 5.97 -18.87 6.75
C SER A 84 7.39 -18.45 6.37
N PRO A 85 7.56 -17.61 5.33
CA PRO A 85 8.81 -16.90 5.07
C PRO A 85 9.36 -16.20 6.33
N TYR A 86 8.51 -15.48 7.10
CA TYR A 86 8.89 -14.87 8.37
C TYR A 86 9.50 -15.86 9.37
N ILE A 87 8.83 -16.99 9.62
CA ILE A 87 9.34 -18.01 10.57
C ILE A 87 10.68 -18.58 10.10
N THR A 88 10.83 -18.77 8.79
CA THR A 88 12.09 -19.28 8.20
C THR A 88 13.23 -18.27 8.39
N GLU A 89 12.93 -16.97 8.21
CA GLU A 89 13.90 -15.89 8.41
C GLU A 89 14.29 -15.76 9.89
N MET A 90 13.32 -15.79 10.82
CA MET A 90 13.55 -15.76 12.26
C MET A 90 14.45 -16.92 12.72
N GLN A 91 14.17 -18.15 12.29
CA GLN A 91 15.01 -19.32 12.59
C GLN A 91 16.45 -19.14 12.07
N GLY A 92 16.61 -18.53 10.89
CA GLY A 92 17.93 -18.22 10.34
C GLY A 92 18.70 -17.19 11.17
N LEU A 93 18.02 -16.14 11.64
CA LEU A 93 18.59 -15.10 12.51
C LEU A 93 18.98 -15.67 13.88
N GLU A 94 18.11 -16.43 14.53
CA GLU A 94 18.39 -17.11 15.81
C GLU A 94 19.63 -18.01 15.70
N GLN A 95 19.69 -18.86 14.66
CA GLN A 95 20.84 -19.72 14.42
C GLN A 95 22.13 -18.92 14.17
N ALA A 96 22.04 -17.85 13.38
CA ALA A 96 23.19 -16.99 13.10
C ALA A 96 23.71 -16.34 14.38
N ILE A 97 22.82 -15.80 15.23
CA ILE A 97 23.17 -15.20 16.51
C ILE A 97 23.82 -16.24 17.43
N LEU A 98 23.16 -17.37 17.67
CA LEU A 98 23.66 -18.42 18.56
C LEU A 98 24.99 -19.02 18.09
N SER A 99 25.27 -19.01 16.78
CA SER A 99 26.56 -19.47 16.26
C SER A 99 27.72 -18.50 16.56
N GLN A 100 27.41 -17.22 16.78
CA GLN A 100 28.39 -16.16 17.06
C GLN A 100 28.53 -15.88 18.55
N LEU A 101 27.50 -16.16 19.35
CA LEU A 101 27.50 -16.00 20.79
C LEU A 101 28.25 -17.17 21.47
N PRO A 102 29.35 -16.94 22.20
CA PRO A 102 30.09 -18.02 22.86
C PRO A 102 29.23 -18.85 23.82
N ASP A 103 29.50 -20.16 23.86
CA ASP A 103 28.89 -21.13 24.77
C ASP A 103 30.00 -21.93 25.52
N PRO A 104 30.12 -21.79 26.85
CA PRO A 104 29.39 -20.85 27.70
C PRO A 104 29.89 -19.39 27.52
N ALA A 105 29.21 -18.44 28.15
CA ALA A 105 29.63 -17.05 28.25
C ALA A 105 31.08 -16.95 28.79
N PRO A 106 31.95 -16.15 28.15
CA PRO A 106 33.39 -16.17 28.46
C PRO A 106 33.75 -15.42 29.74
N ALA A 107 32.82 -14.64 30.30
CA ALA A 107 32.97 -13.84 31.51
C ALA A 107 31.59 -13.63 32.16
N PRO A 108 31.53 -13.32 33.47
CA PRO A 108 30.29 -12.87 34.10
C PRO A 108 29.88 -11.46 33.63
N ASN A 109 28.64 -11.07 33.92
CA ASN A 109 28.05 -9.76 33.62
C ASN A 109 28.07 -9.43 32.12
N LEU A 110 27.67 -10.40 31.29
CA LEU A 110 27.49 -10.21 29.86
C LEU A 110 26.00 -10.29 29.57
N ALA A 111 25.43 -9.22 29.02
CA ALA A 111 24.00 -9.06 28.89
C ALA A 111 23.52 -9.13 27.43
N VAL A 112 22.35 -9.71 27.23
CA VAL A 112 21.54 -9.59 26.01
C VAL A 112 20.30 -8.78 26.32
N VAL A 113 20.06 -7.72 25.54
CA VAL A 113 18.87 -6.86 25.66
C VAL A 113 17.92 -7.19 24.52
N LEU A 114 16.63 -7.37 24.84
CA LEU A 114 15.57 -7.64 23.87
C LEU A 114 14.45 -6.61 23.98
N ASP A 115 13.93 -6.16 22.83
CA ASP A 115 12.63 -5.50 22.81
C ASP A 115 11.47 -6.49 23.13
N ALA A 116 10.28 -5.94 23.39
CA ALA A 116 9.06 -6.72 23.57
C ALA A 116 8.28 -6.99 22.28
N ASP A 117 7.76 -5.94 21.63
CA ASP A 117 6.78 -6.08 20.56
C ASP A 117 7.46 -6.56 19.26
N ASP A 118 6.96 -7.63 18.66
CA ASP A 118 7.55 -8.38 17.53
C ASP A 118 8.98 -8.90 17.73
N THR A 119 9.55 -8.72 18.92
CA THR A 119 10.83 -9.30 19.32
C THR A 119 10.63 -10.49 20.26
N THR A 120 9.88 -10.34 21.35
CA THR A 120 9.53 -11.47 22.24
C THR A 120 8.03 -11.82 22.17
N LEU A 121 7.16 -10.82 21.99
CA LEU A 121 5.71 -10.95 21.85
C LEU A 121 5.26 -10.56 20.43
N TRP A 122 4.67 -11.49 19.69
CA TRP A 122 4.36 -11.30 18.27
C TRP A 122 3.02 -10.57 18.07
N THR A 123 3.06 -9.39 17.45
CA THR A 123 1.90 -8.49 17.36
C THR A 123 1.11 -8.60 16.05
N TYR A 124 1.62 -9.33 15.04
CA TYR A 124 1.04 -9.37 13.68
C TYR A 124 -0.49 -9.56 13.63
N ASP A 125 -1.05 -10.48 14.42
CA ASP A 125 -2.50 -10.77 14.38
C ASP A 125 -3.34 -9.57 14.87
N MET A 126 -2.77 -8.74 15.74
CA MET A 126 -3.35 -7.47 16.12
C MET A 126 -3.21 -6.45 14.98
N GLU A 127 -1.99 -6.32 14.44
CA GLU A 127 -1.67 -5.34 13.40
C GLU A 127 -2.56 -5.52 12.17
N ASP A 128 -2.65 -6.73 11.59
CA ASP A 128 -3.51 -6.97 10.43
C ASP A 128 -4.94 -7.35 10.83
N GLY A 129 -5.10 -8.34 11.71
CA GLY A 129 -6.41 -8.94 12.00
C GLY A 129 -7.37 -8.03 12.77
N ALA A 130 -6.87 -7.24 13.74
CA ALA A 130 -7.70 -6.36 14.55
C ALA A 130 -7.68 -4.90 14.07
N MET A 131 -6.51 -4.39 13.67
CA MET A 131 -6.30 -2.99 13.32
C MET A 131 -6.26 -2.74 11.81
N HIS A 132 -6.10 -3.78 11.00
CA HIS A 132 -5.97 -3.67 9.54
C HIS A 132 -4.87 -2.65 9.15
N PHE A 133 -3.73 -2.79 9.81
CA PHE A 133 -2.54 -1.94 9.79
C PHE A 133 -2.78 -0.50 10.25
N ASN A 134 -3.91 -0.16 10.90
CA ASN A 134 -4.15 1.18 11.41
C ASN A 134 -4.14 1.18 12.93
N PHE A 135 -3.00 1.58 13.49
CA PHE A 135 -2.80 1.68 14.92
C PHE A 135 -3.98 2.35 15.63
N ASP A 136 -4.52 1.65 16.62
CA ASP A 136 -5.52 2.15 17.56
C ASP A 136 -5.06 1.83 18.99
N PRO A 137 -4.71 2.83 19.81
CA PRO A 137 -4.18 2.59 21.15
C PRO A 137 -5.21 1.95 22.09
N THR A 138 -6.51 2.14 21.85
CA THR A 138 -7.56 1.50 22.63
C THR A 138 -7.60 0.01 22.33
N ILE A 139 -7.58 -0.36 21.04
CA ILE A 139 -7.53 -1.78 20.64
C ILE A 139 -6.23 -2.42 21.16
N GLN A 140 -5.08 -1.76 21.00
CA GLN A 140 -3.81 -2.29 21.49
C GLN A 140 -3.88 -2.58 22.99
N ASN A 141 -4.29 -1.57 23.77
CA ASN A 141 -4.24 -1.69 25.21
C ASN A 141 -5.34 -2.59 25.78
N ASP A 142 -6.59 -2.26 25.50
CA ASP A 142 -7.74 -2.84 26.20
C ASP A 142 -8.07 -4.23 25.65
N ASP A 143 -7.86 -4.47 24.36
CA ASP A 143 -8.18 -5.74 23.73
C ASP A 143 -7.00 -6.71 23.66
N TRP A 144 -5.75 -6.24 23.66
CA TRP A 144 -4.58 -7.11 23.42
C TRP A 144 -3.55 -7.16 24.54
N VAL A 145 -3.05 -6.00 25.00
CA VAL A 145 -2.03 -5.92 26.06
C VAL A 145 -2.62 -6.37 27.40
N VAL A 146 -3.68 -5.70 27.88
CA VAL A 146 -4.29 -5.99 29.18
C VAL A 146 -4.78 -7.44 29.28
N PRO A 147 -5.41 -8.03 28.25
CA PRO A 147 -5.82 -9.43 28.31
C PRO A 147 -4.69 -10.44 28.03
N GLY A 148 -3.48 -9.97 27.71
CA GLY A 148 -2.32 -10.81 27.41
C GLY A 148 -2.54 -11.75 26.21
N LYS A 149 -2.92 -11.19 25.05
CA LYS A 149 -3.29 -11.97 23.85
C LYS A 149 -2.13 -12.28 22.91
N PHE A 150 -0.98 -11.66 23.08
CA PHE A 150 0.13 -11.85 22.15
C PHE A 150 0.75 -13.24 22.35
N PRO A 151 0.90 -14.05 21.28
CA PRO A 151 1.75 -15.23 21.33
C PRO A 151 3.22 -14.81 21.41
N ALA A 152 4.10 -15.75 21.79
CA ALA A 152 5.53 -15.53 21.63
C ALA A 152 5.90 -15.35 20.15
N THR A 153 6.92 -14.52 19.89
CA THR A 153 7.60 -14.51 18.60
C THR A 153 8.15 -15.91 18.30
N PRO A 154 7.90 -16.48 17.11
CA PRO A 154 8.33 -17.85 16.78
C PRO A 154 9.83 -18.04 17.04
N GLY A 155 10.19 -19.10 17.77
CA GLY A 155 11.58 -19.44 18.12
C GLY A 155 12.19 -18.69 19.31
N MET A 156 11.65 -17.51 19.66
CA MET A 156 12.31 -16.61 20.60
C MET A 156 12.31 -17.08 22.07
N VAL A 157 11.34 -17.89 22.50
CA VAL A 157 11.37 -18.53 23.84
C VAL A 157 12.56 -19.48 23.96
N ASP A 158 12.75 -20.36 22.97
CA ASP A 158 13.87 -21.31 22.96
C ASP A 158 15.20 -20.58 22.83
N PHE A 159 15.25 -19.52 22.03
CA PHE A 159 16.42 -18.66 21.89
C PHE A 159 16.82 -18.01 23.23
N VAL A 160 15.88 -17.41 23.95
CA VAL A 160 16.19 -16.74 25.22
C VAL A 160 16.62 -17.75 26.28
N ASN A 161 15.93 -18.89 26.38
CA ASN A 161 16.34 -19.98 27.27
C ASN A 161 17.78 -20.45 27.00
N GLU A 162 18.15 -20.62 25.72
CA GLU A 162 19.51 -21.00 25.32
C GLU A 162 20.54 -19.90 25.67
N VAL A 163 20.20 -18.62 25.50
CA VAL A 163 21.06 -17.50 25.90
C VAL A 163 21.32 -17.53 27.42
N GLN A 164 20.30 -17.81 28.22
CA GLN A 164 20.45 -17.94 29.68
C GLN A 164 21.24 -19.18 30.09
N ASP A 165 20.99 -20.33 29.46
CA ASP A 165 21.70 -21.57 29.74
C ASP A 165 23.21 -21.45 29.48
N ARG A 166 23.60 -20.57 28.54
CA ARG A 166 25.00 -20.21 28.28
C ARG A 166 25.59 -19.28 29.34
N GLY A 167 24.78 -18.69 30.21
CA GLY A 167 25.21 -17.83 31.30
C GLY A 167 25.27 -16.34 30.98
N TYR A 168 24.49 -15.87 29.99
CA TYR A 168 24.28 -14.43 29.77
C TYR A 168 23.10 -13.93 30.60
N ASP A 169 23.23 -12.71 31.10
CA ASP A 169 22.13 -11.99 31.74
C ASP A 169 21.16 -11.48 30.66
N VAL A 170 19.86 -11.54 30.92
CA VAL A 170 18.82 -11.18 29.94
C VAL A 170 17.99 -10.03 30.49
N TYR A 171 17.81 -9.01 29.65
CA TYR A 171 17.04 -7.81 29.98
C TYR A 171 15.98 -7.53 28.89
N GLY A 172 14.78 -7.14 29.32
CA GLY A 172 13.73 -6.65 28.44
C GLY A 172 13.70 -5.13 28.42
N LEU A 173 13.48 -4.51 27.25
CA LEU A 173 13.45 -3.05 27.10
C LEU A 173 12.41 -2.63 26.06
N THR A 174 11.23 -2.20 26.51
CA THR A 174 10.08 -1.92 25.65
C THR A 174 9.66 -0.45 25.64
N GLY A 175 9.10 -0.01 24.52
CA GLY A 175 8.43 1.29 24.40
C GLY A 175 7.03 1.33 25.05
N ARG A 176 6.49 0.18 25.49
CA ARG A 176 5.23 0.13 26.26
C ARG A 176 5.35 0.96 27.54
N SER A 177 4.24 1.58 27.93
CA SER A 177 4.19 2.46 29.09
C SER A 177 4.28 1.68 30.42
N ALA A 178 4.72 2.32 31.49
CA ALA A 178 4.79 1.71 32.83
C ALA A 178 3.44 1.18 33.33
N SER A 179 2.34 1.80 32.93
CA SER A 179 0.98 1.30 33.19
C SER A 179 0.70 -0.09 32.59
N GLN A 180 1.49 -0.53 31.61
CA GLN A 180 1.35 -1.79 30.89
C GLN A 180 2.31 -2.88 31.38
N GLU A 181 3.20 -2.57 32.33
CA GLU A 181 4.27 -3.46 32.77
C GLU A 181 3.75 -4.81 33.27
N GLN A 182 2.85 -4.80 34.25
CA GLN A 182 2.33 -6.03 34.84
C GLN A 182 1.64 -6.91 33.78
N ALA A 183 0.81 -6.33 32.92
CA ALA A 183 0.12 -7.08 31.87
C ALA A 183 1.10 -7.67 30.84
N THR A 184 2.20 -6.96 30.58
CA THR A 184 3.26 -7.44 29.67
C THR A 184 4.03 -8.59 30.29
N LEU A 185 4.45 -8.47 31.55
CA LEU A 185 5.10 -9.56 32.30
C LEU A 185 4.20 -10.79 32.42
N ASP A 186 2.92 -10.60 32.72
CA ASP A 186 1.93 -11.69 32.77
C ASP A 186 1.81 -12.39 31.40
N ASN A 187 1.84 -11.63 30.29
CA ASN A 187 1.82 -12.21 28.95
C ASN A 187 3.12 -12.97 28.64
N LEU A 188 4.29 -12.42 28.96
CA LEU A 188 5.60 -13.06 28.75
C LEU A 188 5.67 -14.39 29.50
N THR A 189 5.32 -14.39 30.80
CA THR A 189 5.22 -15.62 31.62
C THR A 189 4.27 -16.63 31.00
N LYS A 190 3.08 -16.18 30.56
CA LYS A 190 2.07 -17.04 29.96
C LYS A 190 2.57 -17.74 28.69
N VAL A 191 3.45 -17.13 27.91
CA VAL A 191 3.96 -17.70 26.65
C VAL A 191 5.30 -18.41 26.78
N GLY A 192 5.87 -18.46 27.99
CA GLY A 192 7.01 -19.33 28.32
C GLY A 192 8.32 -18.63 28.66
N TYR A 193 8.31 -17.31 28.88
CA TYR A 193 9.48 -16.57 29.38
C TYR A 193 9.40 -16.48 30.91
N ASP A 194 10.30 -17.19 31.61
CA ASP A 194 10.37 -17.24 33.08
C ASP A 194 11.38 -16.24 33.66
N GLU A 195 12.16 -15.59 32.80
CA GLU A 195 13.31 -14.76 33.14
C GLU A 195 13.00 -13.29 33.36
N PHE A 196 11.89 -12.79 32.81
CA PHE A 196 11.53 -11.38 32.92
C PHE A 196 10.71 -11.11 34.18
N ASP A 197 11.17 -10.16 34.98
CA ASP A 197 10.45 -9.59 36.12
C ASP A 197 10.66 -8.07 36.20
N ALA A 198 10.19 -7.45 37.27
CA ALA A 198 10.28 -5.99 37.44
C ALA A 198 11.71 -5.46 37.61
N ASP A 199 12.69 -6.32 37.91
CA ASP A 199 14.08 -5.91 38.12
C ASP A 199 14.88 -5.89 36.80
N ASN A 200 14.50 -6.69 35.80
CA ASN A 200 15.19 -6.77 34.51
C ASN A 200 14.32 -6.47 33.27
N PHE A 201 13.05 -6.11 33.42
CA PHE A 201 12.17 -5.69 32.33
C PHE A 201 11.81 -4.20 32.44
N PHE A 202 12.34 -3.38 31.53
CA PHE A 202 12.18 -1.92 31.57
C PHE A 202 11.06 -1.42 30.65
N THR A 203 10.08 -0.73 31.24
CA THR A 203 9.00 -0.03 30.54
C THR A 203 9.18 1.49 30.49
N LYS A 204 8.64 2.13 29.45
CA LYS A 204 8.73 3.58 29.29
C LYS A 204 7.87 4.30 30.33
N PHE A 205 8.47 5.24 31.03
CA PHE A 205 7.78 6.06 32.04
C PHE A 205 6.52 6.75 31.49
N ASP A 206 5.55 6.98 32.37
CA ASP A 206 4.28 7.64 32.06
C ASP A 206 3.76 8.44 33.28
N ALA A 207 2.46 8.71 33.36
CA ALA A 207 1.89 9.44 34.48
C ALA A 207 1.88 8.65 35.82
N THR A 208 2.01 7.33 35.77
CA THR A 208 2.00 6.43 36.94
C THR A 208 3.40 6.15 37.48
N SER A 209 4.39 6.14 36.60
CA SER A 209 5.81 5.99 36.94
C SER A 209 6.59 7.12 36.27
N PRO A 210 7.07 8.15 37.01
CA PRO A 210 7.73 9.31 36.42
C PRO A 210 9.08 8.94 35.81
N LYS A 211 9.58 9.81 34.91
CA LYS A 211 10.88 9.66 34.26
C LYS A 211 11.99 9.38 35.29
N PRO A 212 12.75 8.27 35.14
CA PRO A 212 13.91 7.99 36.00
C PRO A 212 14.99 9.09 35.95
N ASP A 213 15.74 9.19 37.05
CA ASP A 213 16.83 10.17 37.20
C ASP A 213 18.03 9.87 36.29
N TYR A 214 18.21 8.61 35.87
CA TYR A 214 19.30 8.21 34.97
C TYR A 214 19.07 8.64 33.50
N LEU A 215 17.85 9.05 33.14
CA LEU A 215 17.52 9.47 31.78
C LEU A 215 17.75 10.97 31.59
N ASP A 216 18.61 11.32 30.64
CA ASP A 216 18.81 12.69 30.14
C ASP A 216 18.23 12.81 28.72
N CYS A 217 17.12 13.54 28.57
CA CYS A 217 16.32 13.57 27.34
C CYS A 217 16.45 14.87 26.54
N HIS A 218 17.64 15.48 26.62
CA HIS A 218 18.02 16.71 25.93
C HIS A 218 18.78 16.48 24.62
N THR A 219 18.79 15.24 24.10
CA THR A 219 19.68 14.83 22.99
C THR A 219 18.95 14.64 21.67
N SER A 220 17.64 14.88 21.62
CA SER A 220 16.76 14.66 20.48
C SER A 220 16.46 15.91 19.65
N VAL A 221 15.84 15.64 18.49
CA VAL A 221 15.25 16.61 17.56
C VAL A 221 13.94 17.24 18.09
N ASP A 222 13.59 17.13 19.38
CA ASP A 222 12.42 17.82 19.93
C ASP A 222 12.57 19.34 19.73
N PRO A 223 11.73 20.00 18.92
CA PRO A 223 11.83 21.44 18.71
C PRO A 223 11.55 22.25 19.98
N ALA A 224 10.98 21.63 21.02
CA ALA A 224 10.72 22.25 22.32
C ALA A 224 11.82 21.98 23.38
N ASP A 225 12.76 21.08 23.12
CA ASP A 225 13.81 20.64 24.06
C ASP A 225 13.24 20.39 25.48
N ASP A 226 12.14 19.62 25.57
CA ASP A 226 11.43 19.39 26.83
C ASP A 226 12.09 18.25 27.64
N PRO A 227 12.81 18.52 28.74
CA PRO A 227 13.48 17.50 29.56
C PRO A 227 12.54 16.42 30.10
N ALA A 228 11.24 16.70 30.18
CA ALA A 228 10.26 15.76 30.68
C ALA A 228 9.82 14.73 29.62
N LYS A 229 10.25 14.88 28.36
CA LYS A 229 9.86 14.02 27.25
C LYS A 229 11.09 13.40 26.61
N CYS A 230 11.08 12.08 26.52
CA CYS A 230 12.09 11.33 25.79
C CYS A 230 11.44 10.76 24.53
N THR A 231 12.14 10.90 23.40
CA THR A 231 11.88 10.05 22.23
C THR A 231 12.04 8.57 22.62
N THR A 232 11.51 7.66 21.82
CA THR A 232 11.71 6.21 22.06
C THR A 232 13.20 5.85 22.04
N VAL A 233 13.98 6.44 21.13
CA VAL A 233 15.42 6.23 21.03
C VAL A 233 16.15 6.70 22.29
N GLU A 234 15.89 7.92 22.77
CA GLU A 234 16.52 8.43 23.99
C GLU A 234 16.22 7.59 25.22
N TYR A 235 14.95 7.19 25.37
CA TYR A 235 14.54 6.30 26.45
C TYR A 235 15.31 4.98 26.39
N LYS A 236 15.31 4.31 25.23
CA LYS A 236 15.96 3.00 25.10
C LYS A 236 17.48 3.08 25.22
N ALA A 237 18.12 4.06 24.58
CA ALA A 237 19.57 4.26 24.69
C ALA A 237 20.01 4.61 26.11
N GLY A 238 19.30 5.52 26.78
CA GLY A 238 19.58 5.90 28.16
C GLY A 238 19.40 4.74 29.14
N THR A 239 18.40 3.88 28.92
CA THR A 239 18.21 2.67 29.74
C THR A 239 19.32 1.64 29.51
N ARG A 240 19.81 1.46 28.27
CA ARG A 240 20.99 0.62 28.02
C ARG A 240 22.26 1.17 28.69
N ALA A 241 22.47 2.48 28.65
CA ALA A 241 23.56 3.13 29.37
C ALA A 241 23.46 2.91 30.89
N TYR A 242 22.24 2.91 31.43
CA TYR A 242 21.99 2.58 32.82
C TYR A 242 22.33 1.12 33.14
N ILE A 243 21.94 0.16 32.29
CA ILE A 243 22.32 -1.25 32.43
C ILE A 243 23.84 -1.41 32.43
N GLU A 244 24.58 -0.77 31.52
CA GLU A 244 26.06 -0.80 31.57
C GLU A 244 26.61 -0.24 32.89
N SER A 245 25.96 0.80 33.45
CA SER A 245 26.39 1.43 34.70
C SER A 245 26.24 0.52 35.93
N THR A 246 25.43 -0.54 35.85
CA THR A 246 25.32 -1.55 36.93
C THR A 246 26.48 -2.54 36.93
N GLY A 247 27.33 -2.52 35.90
CA GLY A 247 28.49 -3.40 35.72
C GLY A 247 28.34 -4.44 34.63
N GLU A 248 27.24 -4.40 33.87
CA GLU A 248 27.00 -5.23 32.69
C GLU A 248 27.81 -4.79 31.48
N THR A 249 28.14 -5.74 30.62
CA THR A 249 28.53 -5.46 29.23
C THR A 249 27.45 -6.01 28.31
N ILE A 250 26.70 -5.12 27.65
CA ILE A 250 25.67 -5.53 26.69
C ILE A 250 26.36 -6.04 25.42
N VAL A 251 26.43 -7.36 25.26
CA VAL A 251 27.11 -7.99 24.12
C VAL A 251 26.24 -8.00 22.86
N LEU A 252 24.92 -7.96 23.04
CA LEU A 252 23.94 -8.02 21.97
C LEU A 252 22.64 -7.28 22.37
N ASN A 253 22.11 -6.49 21.44
CA ASN A 253 20.81 -5.84 21.56
C ASN A 253 19.95 -6.22 20.34
N ILE A 254 18.74 -6.70 20.58
CA ILE A 254 17.85 -7.25 19.55
C ILE A 254 16.51 -6.50 19.59
N GLY A 255 16.04 -6.08 18.42
CA GLY A 255 14.75 -5.39 18.28
C GLY A 255 14.25 -5.40 16.84
N ASP A 256 12.96 -5.18 16.65
CA ASP A 256 12.30 -5.16 15.35
C ASP A 256 12.31 -3.76 14.72
N GLN A 257 12.65 -2.71 15.48
CA GLN A 257 12.77 -1.33 15.00
C GLN A 257 14.19 -0.79 15.16
N TYR A 258 14.58 0.15 14.30
CA TYR A 258 15.85 0.85 14.49
C TYR A 258 15.89 1.68 15.78
N SER A 259 14.73 2.10 16.29
CA SER A 259 14.63 2.78 17.58
C SER A 259 15.11 1.96 18.76
N ASP A 260 15.15 0.64 18.60
CA ASP A 260 15.59 -0.28 19.63
C ASP A 260 17.11 -0.38 19.65
N LEU A 261 17.74 -0.16 18.50
CA LEU A 261 19.15 -0.41 18.23
C LEU A 261 20.00 0.87 18.28
N GLN A 262 19.41 2.01 17.92
CA GLN A 262 20.09 3.31 17.88
C GLN A 262 20.42 3.86 19.27
N GLY A 263 21.49 4.63 19.35
CA GLY A 263 22.02 5.30 20.53
C GLY A 263 23.17 4.57 21.22
N GLY A 264 23.67 3.48 20.63
CA GLY A 264 24.82 2.72 21.18
C GLY A 264 24.50 1.90 22.43
N HIS A 265 25.51 1.73 23.29
CA HIS A 265 25.45 0.95 24.54
C HIS A 265 25.24 -0.56 24.34
N ALA A 266 25.71 -1.10 23.21
CA ALA A 266 25.79 -2.53 22.94
C ALA A 266 26.97 -2.80 22.00
N LEU A 267 27.62 -3.95 22.15
CA LEU A 267 28.73 -4.34 21.26
C LEU A 267 28.24 -4.71 19.86
N ASN A 268 27.06 -5.33 19.77
CA ASN A 268 26.42 -5.73 18.52
C ASN A 268 24.92 -5.49 18.60
N THR A 269 24.30 -5.29 17.44
CA THR A 269 22.85 -5.10 17.29
C THR A 269 22.31 -6.03 16.22
N VAL A 270 21.12 -6.58 16.43
CA VAL A 270 20.39 -7.34 15.40
C VAL A 270 18.99 -6.76 15.23
N LYS A 271 18.68 -6.43 13.97
CA LYS A 271 17.36 -5.98 13.52
C LYS A 271 16.54 -7.21 13.11
N LEU A 272 15.38 -7.38 13.72
CA LEU A 272 14.39 -8.37 13.32
C LEU A 272 13.47 -7.78 12.23
N PRO A 273 12.99 -8.58 11.27
CA PRO A 273 12.18 -8.09 10.16
C PRO A 273 10.81 -7.60 10.62
N ASN A 274 10.44 -6.37 10.25
CA ASN A 274 9.10 -5.84 10.51
C ASN A 274 8.60 -4.85 9.43
N PRO A 275 7.75 -5.29 8.50
CA PRO A 275 7.11 -4.42 7.52
C PRO A 275 5.73 -3.87 7.96
N THR A 276 5.21 -4.20 9.16
CA THR A 276 3.81 -3.93 9.56
C THR A 276 3.58 -2.59 10.25
N TYR A 277 4.61 -1.96 10.81
CA TYR A 277 4.58 -0.59 11.31
C TYR A 277 5.99 0.02 11.36
N TYR A 278 6.08 1.34 11.47
CA TYR A 278 7.36 2.03 11.60
C TYR A 278 7.36 3.04 12.75
N LEU A 279 8.38 2.95 13.60
CA LEU A 279 8.64 3.96 14.63
C LEU A 279 9.72 4.95 14.16
N PRO A 280 9.44 6.27 14.13
CA PRO A 280 10.46 7.27 13.86
C PRO A 280 11.64 7.11 14.81
N SER A 281 12.83 6.94 14.23
CA SER A 281 14.04 6.59 14.96
C SER A 281 15.09 7.70 14.81
N PRO A 282 14.93 8.85 15.51
CA PRO A 282 15.86 9.97 15.39
C PRO A 282 17.26 9.63 15.87
N ASN A 283 18.27 10.17 15.18
CA ASN A 283 19.64 10.16 15.69
C ASN A 283 19.71 10.95 16.99
N VAL A 284 20.30 10.34 18.02
CA VAL A 284 20.54 11.00 19.31
C VAL A 284 21.94 11.60 19.33
N GLN A 285 22.09 12.76 19.97
CA GLN A 285 23.39 13.41 20.10
C GLN A 285 24.37 12.51 20.87
N GLY A 286 25.56 12.29 20.31
CA GLY A 286 26.59 11.43 20.93
C GLY A 286 26.46 9.95 20.55
N ALA A 287 25.47 9.58 19.73
CA ALA A 287 25.37 8.25 19.15
C ALA A 287 26.66 7.83 18.40
N PRO A 288 26.99 6.52 18.39
CA PRO A 288 28.06 6.00 17.56
C PRO A 288 27.89 6.39 16.09
N ALA A 289 29.00 6.65 15.39
CA ALA A 289 28.95 6.99 13.96
C ALA A 289 28.33 5.88 13.10
N GLY A 290 28.41 4.62 13.55
CA GLY A 290 27.81 3.45 12.90
C GLY A 290 26.28 3.43 12.92
N ASP A 291 25.63 4.22 13.79
CA ASP A 291 24.17 4.34 13.79
C ASP A 291 23.64 4.94 12.49
N ALA A 292 24.47 5.63 11.71
CA ALA A 292 24.11 6.10 10.37
C ALA A 292 23.78 4.94 9.39
N ASP A 293 24.25 3.72 9.68
CA ASP A 293 23.96 2.52 8.91
C ASP A 293 22.67 1.80 9.37
N LEU A 294 22.10 2.20 10.51
CA LEU A 294 20.81 1.72 11.03
C LEU A 294 19.65 2.44 10.31
N ALA A 295 19.54 2.22 9.00
CA ALA A 295 18.55 2.85 8.14
C ALA A 295 17.73 1.80 7.40
N LEU A 296 16.43 2.08 7.25
CA LEU A 296 15.54 1.25 6.42
C LEU A 296 16.05 1.19 4.97
N PRO A 297 15.94 0.02 4.31
CA PRO A 297 16.01 -0.04 2.87
C PRO A 297 15.05 0.97 2.24
N THR A 298 15.48 1.60 1.15
CA THR A 298 14.64 2.58 0.44
C THR A 298 14.27 2.14 -0.96
N GLU A 299 14.79 1.00 -1.42
CA GLU A 299 14.63 0.49 -2.77
C GLU A 299 14.02 -0.91 -2.69
N PHE A 300 12.93 -1.13 -3.42
CA PHE A 300 12.07 -2.30 -3.24
C PHE A 300 11.63 -2.87 -4.58
N ASP A 301 11.78 -4.19 -4.74
CA ASP A 301 11.21 -4.94 -5.85
C ASP A 301 9.96 -5.72 -5.39
N MET A 302 8.78 -5.25 -5.82
CA MET A 302 7.49 -5.77 -5.37
C MET A 302 6.55 -6.07 -6.53
N ALA A 303 6.10 -7.31 -6.64
CA ALA A 303 5.05 -7.72 -7.56
C ALA A 303 3.69 -7.16 -7.13
N ALA A 304 2.89 -6.70 -8.09
CA ALA A 304 1.60 -6.08 -7.80
C ALA A 304 0.56 -7.04 -7.16
N ASP A 305 0.71 -8.35 -7.36
CA ASP A 305 -0.13 -9.38 -6.75
C ASP A 305 0.35 -9.79 -5.34
N GLY A 306 1.41 -9.17 -4.85
CA GLY A 306 2.07 -9.43 -3.57
C GLY A 306 2.92 -10.70 -3.52
N SER A 307 3.11 -11.43 -4.63
CA SER A 307 3.87 -12.70 -4.66
C SER A 307 5.32 -12.57 -4.18
N SER A 308 5.91 -11.36 -4.25
CA SER A 308 7.23 -11.07 -3.68
C SER A 308 7.38 -11.48 -2.21
N GLY A 309 6.31 -11.44 -1.41
CA GLY A 309 6.37 -11.79 0.02
C GLY A 309 6.73 -13.26 0.28
N LEU A 310 6.63 -14.13 -0.73
CA LEU A 310 7.02 -15.54 -0.61
C LEU A 310 8.54 -15.75 -0.64
N THR A 311 9.31 -14.77 -1.11
CA THR A 311 10.74 -14.91 -1.39
C THR A 311 11.61 -13.75 -0.92
N THR A 312 10.99 -12.63 -0.58
CA THR A 312 11.68 -11.38 -0.19
C THR A 312 11.84 -11.35 1.33
N PRO A 313 13.05 -11.03 1.85
CA PRO A 313 13.26 -10.79 3.27
C PRO A 313 12.33 -9.69 3.81
N GLY A 314 11.96 -9.77 5.09
CA GLY A 314 10.94 -8.88 5.65
C GLY A 314 11.31 -7.39 5.60
N ASP A 315 12.59 -7.05 5.83
CA ASP A 315 13.07 -5.65 5.73
C ASP A 315 13.18 -5.14 4.28
N GLU A 316 13.13 -6.05 3.28
CA GLU A 316 13.05 -5.72 1.85
C GLU A 316 11.59 -5.66 1.34
N ILE A 317 10.61 -5.69 2.24
CA ILE A 317 9.20 -5.40 1.93
C ILE A 317 8.92 -3.94 2.31
N PRO A 318 8.26 -3.14 1.44
CA PRO A 318 7.89 -1.78 1.80
C PRO A 318 7.11 -1.73 3.11
N ASN A 319 7.59 -0.94 4.06
CA ASN A 319 6.89 -0.76 5.32
C ASN A 319 5.57 0.02 5.10
N ILE A 320 4.48 -0.50 5.66
CA ILE A 320 3.12 0.00 5.39
C ILE A 320 2.89 1.44 5.87
N ASP A 321 3.51 1.88 6.96
CA ASP A 321 3.34 3.25 7.48
C ASP A 321 4.08 4.25 6.60
N ASN A 322 5.28 3.89 6.14
CA ASN A 322 6.04 4.71 5.20
C ASN A 322 5.29 4.83 3.86
N ASP A 323 4.64 3.77 3.39
CA ASP A 323 3.81 3.81 2.17
C ASP A 323 2.59 4.73 2.32
N LYS A 324 1.84 4.59 3.42
CA LYS A 324 0.72 5.51 3.76
C LYS A 324 1.18 6.96 3.82
N ALA A 325 2.34 7.20 4.41
CA ALA A 325 2.94 8.52 4.52
C ALA A 325 3.26 9.10 3.13
N ALA A 326 3.90 8.31 2.24
CA ALA A 326 4.21 8.71 0.88
C ALA A 326 2.94 9.03 0.06
N ILE A 327 1.89 8.20 0.18
CA ILE A 327 0.59 8.43 -0.44
C ILE A 327 -0.01 9.76 0.04
N ARG A 328 -0.09 9.98 1.36
CA ARG A 328 -0.63 11.21 1.94
C ARG A 328 0.13 12.45 1.46
N ALA A 329 1.46 12.37 1.41
CA ALA A 329 2.30 13.46 0.92
C ALA A 329 2.06 13.76 -0.57
N TYR A 330 1.87 12.74 -1.40
CA TYR A 330 1.58 12.88 -2.83
C TYR A 330 0.23 13.57 -3.10
N TYR A 331 -0.79 13.29 -2.28
CA TYR A 331 -2.08 13.98 -2.35
C TYR A 331 -2.10 15.31 -1.56
N GLY A 332 -1.03 15.66 -0.85
CA GLY A 332 -0.98 16.81 0.05
C GLY A 332 -2.05 16.73 1.15
N ALA A 333 -2.34 15.52 1.63
CA ALA A 333 -3.47 15.25 2.49
C ALA A 333 -3.22 15.65 3.94
N THR A 334 -4.27 16.10 4.62
CA THR A 334 -4.27 16.36 6.07
C THR A 334 -5.52 15.70 6.66
N SER A 335 -5.33 14.90 7.73
CA SER A 335 -6.42 14.15 8.37
C SER A 335 -7.27 13.31 7.40
N GLY A 336 -6.62 12.71 6.40
CA GLY A 336 -7.28 11.87 5.39
C GLY A 336 -8.06 12.61 4.31
N ILE A 337 -7.91 13.93 4.21
CA ILE A 337 -8.54 14.76 3.17
C ILE A 337 -7.46 15.29 2.23
N ALA A 338 -7.58 15.00 0.93
CA ALA A 338 -6.61 15.46 -0.07
C ALA A 338 -6.69 16.97 -0.34
N ASN A 339 -5.53 17.59 -0.60
CA ASN A 339 -5.47 18.92 -1.15
C ASN A 339 -5.79 18.89 -2.66
N LYS A 340 -6.98 19.40 -2.99
CA LYS A 340 -7.56 19.38 -4.35
C LYS A 340 -7.08 20.54 -5.22
N ASP A 341 -6.36 21.50 -4.64
CA ASP A 341 -5.89 22.71 -5.31
C ASP A 341 -4.39 22.66 -5.64
N ALA A 342 -3.58 22.22 -4.68
CA ALA A 342 -2.12 22.21 -4.77
C ALA A 342 -1.53 20.97 -4.10
N SER A 343 -1.13 20.00 -4.91
CA SER A 343 -0.39 18.81 -4.50
C SER A 343 0.42 18.24 -5.67
N PRO A 344 1.39 17.34 -5.42
CA PRO A 344 2.02 16.55 -6.46
C PRO A 344 1.01 15.84 -7.37
N TYR A 345 -0.05 15.25 -6.80
CA TYR A 345 -1.17 14.68 -7.55
C TYR A 345 -1.81 15.69 -8.51
N VAL A 346 -2.21 16.87 -8.02
CA VAL A 346 -2.82 17.92 -8.86
C VAL A 346 -1.85 18.39 -9.96
N THR A 347 -0.55 18.42 -9.67
CA THR A 347 0.50 18.79 -10.64
C THR A 347 0.64 17.74 -11.74
N GLN A 348 0.68 16.46 -11.39
CA GLN A 348 0.71 15.35 -12.36
C GLN A 348 -0.56 15.34 -13.21
N MET A 349 -1.75 15.45 -12.58
CA MET A 349 -3.03 15.53 -13.28
C MET A 349 -3.14 16.74 -14.20
N SER A 350 -2.56 17.88 -13.83
CA SER A 350 -2.49 19.06 -14.71
C SER A 350 -1.67 18.80 -15.97
N THR A 351 -0.56 18.08 -15.84
CA THR A 351 0.30 17.70 -16.97
C THR A 351 -0.42 16.73 -17.91
N ILE A 352 -1.06 15.70 -17.36
CA ILE A 352 -1.85 14.72 -18.12
C ILE A 352 -3.01 15.44 -18.84
N ALA A 353 -3.78 16.26 -18.12
CA ALA A 353 -4.93 16.95 -18.68
C ALA A 353 -4.55 17.93 -19.79
N LYS A 354 -3.45 18.68 -19.64
CA LYS A 354 -2.96 19.60 -20.69
C LYS A 354 -2.63 18.84 -21.98
N LYS A 355 -1.88 17.75 -21.86
CA LYS A 355 -1.50 16.88 -22.99
C LYS A 355 -2.74 16.31 -23.68
N TRP A 356 -3.69 15.79 -22.92
CA TRP A 356 -4.84 15.08 -23.48
C TRP A 356 -5.96 15.98 -24.00
N LYS A 357 -6.19 17.16 -23.40
CA LYS A 357 -7.10 18.16 -23.98
C LYS A 357 -6.75 18.45 -25.43
N GLN A 358 -5.49 18.78 -25.70
CA GLN A 358 -5.02 19.09 -27.06
C GLN A 358 -5.15 17.89 -28.00
N ARG A 359 -4.72 16.69 -27.55
CA ARG A 359 -4.80 15.47 -28.36
C ARG A 359 -6.23 15.10 -28.71
N LEU A 360 -7.13 15.07 -27.72
CA LEU A 360 -8.53 14.72 -27.94
C LEU A 360 -9.23 15.75 -28.82
N THR A 361 -8.99 17.04 -28.65
CA THR A 361 -9.56 18.06 -29.56
C THR A 361 -9.22 17.77 -31.02
N ASN A 362 -7.97 17.45 -31.32
CA ASN A 362 -7.52 17.16 -32.69
C ASN A 362 -8.10 15.83 -33.21
N ILE A 363 -8.02 14.77 -32.40
CA ILE A 363 -8.43 13.43 -32.81
C ILE A 363 -9.96 13.37 -32.99
N CYS A 364 -10.74 13.91 -32.04
CA CYS A 364 -12.19 13.95 -32.11
C CYS A 364 -12.66 14.80 -33.31
N THR A 365 -12.13 16.00 -33.50
CA THR A 365 -12.51 16.87 -34.64
C THR A 365 -12.22 16.17 -35.96
N THR A 366 -11.08 15.47 -36.07
CA THR A 366 -10.71 14.72 -37.26
C THR A 366 -11.63 13.53 -37.49
N GLY A 367 -11.92 12.74 -36.45
CA GLY A 367 -12.82 11.60 -36.52
C GLY A 367 -14.23 12.02 -36.93
N VAL A 368 -14.74 13.13 -36.42
CA VAL A 368 -16.02 13.71 -36.83
C VAL A 368 -16.00 14.10 -38.31
N LYS A 369 -14.97 14.82 -38.78
CA LYS A 369 -14.81 15.17 -40.21
C LYS A 369 -14.75 13.95 -41.12
N LYS A 370 -14.15 12.85 -40.64
CA LYS A 370 -14.06 11.57 -41.35
C LYS A 370 -15.27 10.65 -41.16
N LYS A 371 -16.30 11.10 -40.43
CA LYS A 371 -17.51 10.30 -40.11
C LYS A 371 -17.18 8.96 -39.42
N GLN A 372 -16.17 8.97 -38.54
CA GLN A 372 -15.71 7.78 -37.80
C GLN A 372 -16.41 7.60 -36.45
N HIS A 373 -17.35 8.48 -36.09
CA HIS A 373 -18.09 8.41 -34.82
C HIS A 373 -17.17 8.27 -33.60
N PRO A 374 -16.21 9.18 -33.39
CA PRO A 374 -15.19 9.01 -32.37
C PRO A 374 -15.81 9.06 -30.97
N ALA A 375 -15.27 8.26 -30.05
CA ALA A 375 -15.68 8.15 -28.67
C ALA A 375 -14.49 8.09 -27.73
N VAL A 376 -14.69 8.53 -26.49
CA VAL A 376 -13.70 8.40 -25.41
C VAL A 376 -14.38 7.67 -24.25
N VAL A 377 -13.72 6.63 -23.76
CA VAL A 377 -14.16 5.86 -22.60
C VAL A 377 -13.46 6.42 -21.36
N PHE A 378 -14.22 6.60 -20.28
CA PHE A 378 -13.73 7.02 -18.98
C PHE A 378 -14.25 6.07 -17.90
N ASP A 379 -13.37 5.62 -17.03
CA ASP A 379 -13.75 5.06 -15.74
C ASP A 379 -14.35 6.13 -14.80
N ALA A 380 -15.02 5.67 -13.73
CA ALA A 380 -15.57 6.52 -12.67
C ALA A 380 -14.57 6.85 -11.57
N ASP A 381 -14.21 5.84 -10.76
CA ASP A 381 -13.51 6.00 -9.49
C ASP A 381 -12.05 6.40 -9.76
N ASP A 382 -11.58 7.48 -9.12
CA ASP A 382 -10.31 8.16 -9.36
C ASP A 382 -9.98 8.59 -10.81
N THR A 383 -10.86 8.29 -11.77
CA THR A 383 -10.75 8.73 -13.16
C THR A 383 -11.61 9.93 -13.49
N THR A 384 -12.87 9.93 -13.06
CA THR A 384 -13.77 11.09 -13.19
C THR A 384 -14.32 11.59 -11.86
N LEU A 385 -14.39 10.73 -10.84
CA LEU A 385 -14.78 11.03 -9.47
C LEU A 385 -13.65 10.60 -8.53
N MET A 386 -13.04 11.54 -7.81
CA MET A 386 -11.91 11.25 -6.91
C MET A 386 -12.41 10.60 -5.62
N THR A 387 -11.87 9.44 -5.26
CA THR A 387 -12.28 8.66 -4.10
C THR A 387 -11.34 8.79 -2.90
N TYR A 388 -10.16 9.41 -3.04
CA TYR A 388 -9.15 9.54 -1.96
C TYR A 388 -9.70 9.85 -0.55
N ASP A 389 -10.59 10.85 -0.41
CA ASP A 389 -11.11 11.24 0.91
C ASP A 389 -11.92 10.11 1.59
N MET A 390 -12.53 9.23 0.79
CA MET A 390 -13.14 7.99 1.27
C MET A 390 -12.05 6.97 1.61
N GLU A 391 -11.10 6.74 0.72
CA GLU A 391 -10.05 5.73 0.87
C GLU A 391 -9.24 5.97 2.16
N ASP A 392 -8.68 7.16 2.39
CA ASP A 392 -7.90 7.46 3.59
C ASP A 392 -8.77 7.99 4.74
N GLY A 393 -9.59 9.00 4.48
CA GLY A 393 -10.37 9.71 5.50
C GLY A 393 -11.39 8.82 6.20
N ALA A 394 -12.14 8.01 5.44
CA ALA A 394 -13.22 7.19 5.97
C ALA A 394 -12.83 5.72 6.17
N MET A 395 -12.06 5.14 5.25
CA MET A 395 -11.71 3.72 5.24
C MET A 395 -10.32 3.41 5.78
N LYS A 396 -9.44 4.41 5.93
CA LYS A 396 -8.05 4.21 6.38
C LYS A 396 -7.31 3.17 5.51
N PHE A 397 -7.54 3.26 4.20
CA PHE A 397 -7.09 2.34 3.15
C PHE A 397 -7.55 0.90 3.32
N ASN A 398 -8.62 0.64 4.08
CA ASN A 398 -9.24 -0.68 4.21
C ASN A 398 -10.62 -0.67 3.59
N PHE A 399 -10.72 -1.31 2.43
CA PHE A 399 -11.95 -1.34 1.66
C PHE A 399 -13.15 -1.86 2.48
N ASP A 400 -14.18 -1.02 2.60
CA ASP A 400 -15.48 -1.39 3.16
C ASP A 400 -16.56 -1.18 2.08
N PRO A 401 -17.17 -2.24 1.54
CA PRO A 401 -18.17 -2.12 0.47
C PRO A 401 -19.47 -1.42 0.94
N THR A 402 -19.81 -1.49 2.23
CA THR A 402 -21.00 -0.85 2.80
C THR A 402 -20.77 0.66 2.89
N LEU A 403 -19.61 1.06 3.39
CA LEU A 403 -19.22 2.45 3.47
C LEU A 403 -19.03 3.05 2.07
N GLN A 404 -18.41 2.32 1.13
CA GLN A 404 -18.31 2.73 -0.27
C GLN A 404 -19.69 3.00 -0.85
N ASN A 405 -20.63 2.07 -0.67
CA ASN A 405 -21.97 2.24 -1.18
C ASN A 405 -22.65 3.47 -0.59
N THR A 406 -22.46 3.75 0.70
CA THR A 406 -22.96 4.99 1.34
C THR A 406 -22.42 6.24 0.63
N TRP A 407 -21.11 6.31 0.40
CA TRP A 407 -20.48 7.44 -0.30
C TRP A 407 -20.98 7.61 -1.73
N VAL A 408 -21.18 6.50 -2.45
CA VAL A 408 -21.72 6.50 -3.82
C VAL A 408 -23.16 7.01 -3.84
N GLN A 409 -24.03 6.47 -2.99
CA GLN A 409 -25.46 6.82 -2.98
C GLN A 409 -25.69 8.27 -2.59
N GLU A 410 -24.86 8.82 -1.70
CA GLU A 410 -24.92 10.22 -1.32
C GLU A 410 -24.23 11.17 -2.33
N GLY A 411 -23.49 10.62 -3.30
CA GLY A 411 -22.74 11.38 -4.29
C GLY A 411 -21.69 12.28 -3.65
N ARG A 412 -20.89 11.75 -2.72
CA ARG A 412 -19.90 12.51 -1.94
C ARG A 412 -18.63 12.85 -2.72
N PHE A 413 -18.42 12.25 -3.89
CA PHE A 413 -17.15 12.36 -4.60
C PHE A 413 -17.04 13.67 -5.38
N PRO A 414 -15.96 14.44 -5.20
CA PRO A 414 -15.63 15.54 -6.10
C PRO A 414 -15.15 15.02 -7.45
N ALA A 415 -15.13 15.89 -8.47
CA ALA A 415 -14.51 15.52 -9.74
C ALA A 415 -13.00 15.32 -9.58
N THR A 416 -12.47 14.30 -10.26
CA THR A 416 -11.02 14.09 -10.39
C THR A 416 -10.35 15.34 -10.93
N SER A 417 -9.26 15.76 -10.26
CA SER A 417 -8.56 17.01 -10.56
C SER A 417 -8.27 17.15 -12.06
N LYS A 418 -8.70 18.28 -12.64
CA LYS A 418 -8.53 18.67 -14.06
C LYS A 418 -9.26 17.81 -15.10
N MET A 419 -9.88 16.69 -14.73
CA MET A 419 -10.61 15.82 -15.65
C MET A 419 -11.90 16.42 -16.22
N PRO A 420 -12.66 17.31 -15.53
CA PRO A 420 -13.75 18.07 -16.15
C PRO A 420 -13.33 18.76 -17.45
N GLY A 421 -12.15 19.35 -17.47
CA GLY A 421 -11.65 19.99 -18.68
C GLY A 421 -11.28 19.01 -19.79
N VAL A 422 -10.84 17.79 -19.48
CA VAL A 422 -10.50 16.77 -20.50
C VAL A 422 -11.77 16.25 -21.16
N VAL A 423 -12.75 15.87 -20.35
CA VAL A 423 -14.07 15.38 -20.81
C VAL A 423 -14.79 16.45 -21.63
N ASN A 424 -14.84 17.70 -21.12
CA ASN A 424 -15.46 18.82 -21.84
C ASN A 424 -14.76 19.11 -23.18
N ALA A 425 -13.43 19.02 -23.25
CA ALA A 425 -12.69 19.24 -24.49
C ALA A 425 -12.99 18.16 -25.54
N ALA A 426 -13.09 16.89 -25.12
CA ALA A 426 -13.45 15.78 -26.00
C ALA A 426 -14.89 15.93 -26.53
N ALA A 427 -15.84 16.20 -25.63
CA ALA A 427 -17.24 16.39 -25.98
C ALA A 427 -17.43 17.58 -26.93
N LYS A 428 -16.80 18.73 -26.64
CA LYS A 428 -16.85 19.93 -27.50
C LYS A 428 -16.25 19.68 -28.89
N ALA A 429 -15.25 18.80 -28.99
CA ALA A 429 -14.66 18.40 -30.27
C ALA A 429 -15.48 17.31 -31.01
N GLY A 430 -16.62 16.92 -30.45
CA GLY A 430 -17.60 16.02 -31.05
C GLY A 430 -17.38 14.53 -30.79
N CYS A 431 -16.48 14.17 -29.86
CA CYS A 431 -16.43 12.80 -29.38
C CYS A 431 -17.67 12.46 -28.55
N LYS A 432 -18.14 11.22 -28.68
CA LYS A 432 -19.07 10.63 -27.73
C LYS A 432 -18.36 10.35 -26.40
N ILE A 433 -19.01 10.67 -25.30
CA ILE A 433 -18.52 10.35 -23.95
C ILE A 433 -19.18 9.04 -23.51
N VAL A 434 -18.36 8.05 -23.15
CA VAL A 434 -18.78 6.74 -22.67
C VAL A 434 -18.24 6.56 -21.25
N GLY A 435 -19.10 6.21 -20.30
CA GLY A 435 -18.69 5.83 -18.95
C GLY A 435 -18.67 4.30 -18.80
N LEU A 436 -17.63 3.75 -18.17
CA LEU A 436 -17.46 2.32 -17.96
C LEU A 436 -16.81 2.07 -16.60
N THR A 437 -17.60 1.62 -15.62
CA THR A 437 -17.17 1.54 -14.22
C THR A 437 -17.41 0.18 -13.59
N GLY A 438 -16.56 -0.18 -12.62
CA GLY A 438 -16.75 -1.35 -11.75
C GLY A 438 -17.93 -1.21 -10.78
N ARG A 439 -18.46 0.01 -10.56
CA ARG A 439 -19.68 0.23 -9.77
C ARG A 439 -20.84 -0.59 -10.30
N ASN A 440 -21.68 -1.08 -9.40
CA ASN A 440 -22.76 -1.98 -9.75
C ASN A 440 -24.01 -1.26 -10.28
N ASN A 441 -24.98 -2.02 -10.80
CA ASN A 441 -26.22 -1.48 -11.35
C ASN A 441 -27.03 -0.63 -10.35
N ALA A 442 -27.02 -0.98 -9.06
CA ALA A 442 -27.73 -0.22 -8.01
C ALA A 442 -27.08 1.14 -7.72
N GLN A 443 -25.80 1.30 -8.06
CA GLN A 443 -25.04 2.54 -7.89
C GLN A 443 -25.15 3.49 -9.10
N ARG A 444 -25.76 3.05 -10.21
CA ARG A 444 -25.75 3.76 -11.49
C ARG A 444 -26.37 5.16 -11.42
N VAL A 445 -27.56 5.28 -10.84
CA VAL A 445 -28.31 6.56 -10.79
C VAL A 445 -27.53 7.58 -9.98
N ALA A 446 -27.15 7.23 -8.75
CA ALA A 446 -26.37 8.12 -7.89
C ALA A 446 -25.03 8.54 -8.51
N THR A 447 -24.37 7.63 -9.24
CA THR A 447 -23.13 7.94 -9.96
C THR A 447 -23.36 8.96 -11.09
N LEU A 448 -24.41 8.79 -11.90
CA LEU A 448 -24.76 9.75 -12.95
C LEU A 448 -25.14 11.12 -12.38
N ASP A 449 -25.88 11.15 -11.27
CA ASP A 449 -26.24 12.38 -10.57
C ASP A 449 -25.01 13.09 -10.01
N ASN A 450 -24.04 12.34 -9.46
CA ASN A 450 -22.78 12.89 -8.99
C ASN A 450 -21.94 13.47 -10.16
N LEU A 451 -21.84 12.77 -11.29
CA LEU A 451 -21.12 13.22 -12.48
C LEU A 451 -21.76 14.48 -13.09
N ALA A 452 -23.10 14.56 -13.12
CA ALA A 452 -23.83 15.69 -13.69
C ALA A 452 -23.47 17.04 -13.02
N ARG A 453 -23.03 17.02 -11.76
CA ARG A 453 -22.57 18.21 -11.02
C ARG A 453 -21.32 18.86 -11.63
N TYR A 454 -20.49 18.08 -12.33
CA TYR A 454 -19.17 18.53 -12.80
C TYR A 454 -18.98 18.44 -14.32
N TYR A 455 -19.74 17.59 -14.99
CA TYR A 455 -19.54 17.23 -16.39
C TYR A 455 -20.77 17.58 -17.24
N HIS A 456 -20.86 18.84 -17.68
CA HIS A 456 -21.95 19.35 -18.49
C HIS A 456 -21.45 20.11 -19.73
N ASP A 457 -22.27 20.14 -20.78
CA ASP A 457 -22.03 20.99 -21.94
C ASP A 457 -22.31 22.47 -21.63
N ALA A 458 -22.09 23.35 -22.62
CA ALA A 458 -22.31 24.79 -22.46
C ALA A 458 -23.76 25.19 -22.14
N ASN A 459 -24.73 24.30 -22.36
CA ASN A 459 -26.14 24.51 -22.05
C ASN A 459 -26.54 23.86 -20.70
N GLY A 460 -25.58 23.30 -19.96
CA GLY A 460 -25.84 22.60 -18.70
C GLY A 460 -26.34 21.17 -18.85
N ASN A 461 -26.33 20.58 -20.06
CA ASN A 461 -26.75 19.18 -20.21
C ASN A 461 -25.64 18.23 -19.74
N PRO A 462 -25.96 17.18 -18.97
CA PRO A 462 -24.98 16.18 -18.58
C PRO A 462 -24.31 15.50 -19.77
N LEU A 463 -22.98 15.38 -19.71
CA LEU A 463 -22.18 14.73 -20.75
C LEU A 463 -22.22 13.20 -20.64
N PHE A 464 -22.23 12.67 -19.42
CA PHE A 464 -22.44 11.25 -19.17
C PHE A 464 -23.94 10.95 -19.22
N LYS A 465 -24.34 10.16 -20.23
CA LYS A 465 -25.75 9.82 -20.47
C LYS A 465 -25.95 8.36 -20.17
N SER A 466 -27.07 8.01 -19.53
CA SER A 466 -27.38 6.62 -19.16
C SER A 466 -27.24 5.65 -20.34
N ALA A 467 -27.68 6.01 -21.56
CA ALA A 467 -27.54 5.14 -22.75
C ALA A 467 -26.08 4.79 -23.14
N PHE A 468 -25.09 5.50 -22.60
CA PHE A 468 -23.65 5.30 -22.85
C PHE A 468 -22.87 5.16 -21.54
N TYR A 469 -23.53 4.74 -20.46
CA TYR A 469 -22.93 4.53 -19.16
C TYR A 469 -23.14 3.08 -18.73
N PHE A 470 -22.04 2.35 -18.54
CA PHE A 470 -22.04 0.93 -18.26
C PHE A 470 -21.53 0.69 -16.83
N THR A 471 -22.27 -0.14 -16.10
CA THR A 471 -22.00 -0.58 -14.72
C THR A 471 -21.84 -2.09 -14.69
N LYS A 472 -21.04 -2.60 -13.75
CA LYS A 472 -20.87 -4.05 -13.54
C LYS A 472 -22.13 -4.63 -12.91
N TRP A 473 -22.38 -5.92 -13.11
CA TRP A 473 -23.45 -6.62 -12.39
C TRP A 473 -23.02 -6.93 -10.96
N THR A 474 -24.01 -7.19 -10.09
CA THR A 474 -23.74 -7.83 -8.79
C THR A 474 -23.68 -9.35 -8.95
N SER A 475 -23.22 -10.08 -7.94
CA SER A 475 -23.21 -11.56 -7.95
C SER A 475 -24.59 -12.21 -8.14
N THR A 476 -25.68 -11.45 -7.99
CA THR A 476 -27.06 -11.93 -8.18
C THR A 476 -27.63 -11.65 -9.57
N ASP A 477 -27.00 -10.79 -10.38
CA ASP A 477 -27.48 -10.52 -11.73
C ASP A 477 -26.77 -11.40 -12.77
N THR A 478 -27.45 -11.69 -13.88
CA THR A 478 -26.84 -12.33 -15.04
C THR A 478 -25.92 -11.34 -15.76
N PRO A 479 -24.63 -11.68 -16.01
CA PRO A 479 -23.76 -10.87 -16.84
C PRO A 479 -24.39 -10.62 -18.23
N PRO A 480 -24.18 -9.44 -18.83
CA PRO A 480 -24.64 -9.20 -20.19
C PRO A 480 -24.07 -10.25 -21.16
N ALA A 481 -24.91 -10.74 -22.09
CA ALA A 481 -24.53 -11.82 -23.01
C ALA A 481 -23.34 -11.50 -23.94
N TYR A 482 -22.92 -10.24 -24.02
CA TYR A 482 -21.74 -9.83 -24.79
C TYR A 482 -20.43 -9.92 -24.00
N VAL A 483 -20.50 -10.21 -22.69
CA VAL A 483 -19.31 -10.33 -21.84
C VAL A 483 -18.72 -11.72 -21.96
N ASP A 484 -17.44 -11.76 -22.34
CA ASP A 484 -16.63 -12.97 -22.37
C ASP A 484 -15.84 -13.08 -21.06
N CYS A 485 -16.27 -13.97 -20.17
CA CYS A 485 -15.65 -14.23 -18.87
C CYS A 485 -14.45 -15.19 -18.93
N GLY A 486 -13.79 -15.26 -20.09
CA GLY A 486 -12.51 -15.92 -20.26
C GLY A 486 -11.53 -15.05 -21.06
N LEU A 487 -11.82 -13.75 -21.21
CA LEU A 487 -11.01 -12.82 -22.01
C LEU A 487 -9.62 -12.66 -21.39
N ASP A 488 -9.52 -12.68 -20.06
CA ASP A 488 -8.26 -12.64 -19.32
C ASP A 488 -7.53 -14.00 -19.23
N GLY A 489 -8.12 -15.06 -19.80
CA GLY A 489 -7.60 -16.43 -19.76
C GLY A 489 -7.99 -17.24 -18.52
N ASN A 490 -8.69 -16.66 -17.55
CA ASN A 490 -9.20 -17.33 -16.36
C ASN A 490 -10.71 -17.59 -16.46
N THR A 491 -11.09 -18.79 -16.88
CA THR A 491 -12.51 -19.15 -17.02
C THR A 491 -13.23 -19.49 -15.70
N SER A 492 -12.55 -19.40 -14.55
CA SER A 492 -13.12 -19.75 -13.24
C SER A 492 -13.89 -18.59 -12.59
N SER A 493 -13.69 -17.36 -13.07
CA SER A 493 -14.37 -16.16 -12.56
C SER A 493 -14.44 -15.09 -13.64
N CYS A 494 -15.45 -14.23 -13.60
CA CYS A 494 -15.52 -13.10 -14.53
C CYS A 494 -14.86 -11.86 -13.93
N SER A 495 -13.66 -11.53 -14.40
CA SER A 495 -12.87 -10.45 -13.84
C SER A 495 -13.37 -9.05 -14.23
N THR A 496 -12.73 -8.02 -13.68
CA THR A 496 -12.98 -6.64 -14.12
C THR A 496 -12.42 -6.39 -15.52
N ILE A 497 -11.33 -7.07 -15.89
CA ILE A 497 -10.75 -7.04 -17.25
C ILE A 497 -11.76 -7.64 -18.25
N ASP A 498 -12.30 -8.82 -17.96
CA ASP A 498 -13.30 -9.49 -18.81
C ASP A 498 -14.48 -8.57 -19.11
N TYR A 499 -15.04 -7.99 -18.05
CA TYR A 499 -16.15 -7.06 -18.14
C TYR A 499 -15.80 -5.84 -18.98
N LYS A 500 -14.75 -5.09 -18.60
CA LYS A 500 -14.44 -3.81 -19.22
C LYS A 500 -13.97 -3.98 -20.66
N GLY A 501 -13.13 -4.97 -20.94
CA GLY A 501 -12.68 -5.33 -22.29
C GLY A 501 -13.85 -5.69 -23.21
N SER A 502 -14.73 -6.59 -22.76
CA SER A 502 -15.91 -6.99 -23.51
C SER A 502 -16.88 -5.82 -23.75
N THR A 503 -17.07 -4.94 -22.76
CA THR A 503 -17.93 -3.75 -22.94
C THR A 503 -17.35 -2.76 -23.93
N ARG A 504 -16.03 -2.52 -23.96
CA ARG A 504 -15.43 -1.66 -24.99
C ARG A 504 -15.61 -2.26 -26.38
N LYS A 505 -15.41 -3.58 -26.53
CA LYS A 505 -15.70 -4.29 -27.78
C LYS A 505 -17.16 -4.14 -28.20
N HIS A 506 -18.09 -4.27 -27.27
CA HIS A 506 -19.52 -4.04 -27.52
C HIS A 506 -19.81 -2.62 -28.00
N VAL A 507 -19.16 -1.62 -27.39
CA VAL A 507 -19.28 -0.21 -27.80
C VAL A 507 -18.81 0.00 -29.24
N GLU A 508 -17.72 -0.62 -29.67
CA GLU A 508 -17.27 -0.53 -31.07
C GLU A 508 -18.18 -1.32 -32.02
N ASP A 509 -18.43 -2.59 -31.72
CA ASP A 509 -19.10 -3.52 -32.64
C ASP A 509 -20.61 -3.27 -32.77
N LYS A 510 -21.28 -2.91 -31.66
CA LYS A 510 -22.75 -2.79 -31.62
C LYS A 510 -23.23 -1.35 -31.63
N LEU A 511 -22.49 -0.42 -31.02
CA LEU A 511 -22.86 0.99 -31.05
C LEU A 511 -22.19 1.77 -32.21
N GLY A 512 -21.25 1.14 -32.92
CA GLY A 512 -20.59 1.73 -34.10
C GLY A 512 -19.71 2.93 -33.74
N LEU A 513 -19.24 3.01 -32.50
CA LEU A 513 -18.37 4.08 -32.03
C LEU A 513 -16.91 3.69 -32.23
N HIS A 514 -16.05 4.65 -32.59
CA HIS A 514 -14.60 4.41 -32.66
C HIS A 514 -13.94 4.92 -31.38
N ILE A 515 -13.42 4.03 -30.54
CA ILE A 515 -12.84 4.43 -29.25
C ILE A 515 -11.41 4.96 -29.49
N VAL A 516 -11.26 6.29 -29.48
CA VAL A 516 -9.98 6.95 -29.79
C VAL A 516 -9.03 7.05 -28.60
N ALA A 517 -9.58 6.91 -27.39
CA ALA A 517 -8.85 6.84 -26.12
C ALA A 517 -9.73 6.22 -25.02
N ASN A 518 -9.07 5.51 -24.11
CA ASN A 518 -9.66 4.91 -22.92
C ASN A 518 -8.87 5.39 -21.69
N PHE A 519 -9.55 5.99 -20.72
CA PHE A 519 -8.97 6.55 -19.49
C PHE A 519 -9.38 5.72 -18.29
N GLY A 520 -8.41 5.41 -17.45
CA GLY A 520 -8.61 4.63 -16.22
C GLY A 520 -7.44 4.83 -15.27
N ASP A 521 -7.69 4.70 -13.98
CA ASP A 521 -6.70 4.75 -12.92
C ASP A 521 -6.18 3.36 -12.56
N GLN A 522 -6.80 2.29 -13.07
CA GLN A 522 -6.35 0.91 -12.92
C GLN A 522 -5.95 0.29 -14.25
N TYR A 523 -5.08 -0.72 -14.22
CA TYR A 523 -4.73 -1.47 -15.44
C TYR A 523 -5.93 -2.26 -15.98
N SER A 524 -6.80 -2.75 -15.09
CA SER A 524 -8.04 -3.44 -15.45
C SER A 524 -9.04 -2.56 -16.22
N ASP A 525 -8.90 -1.23 -16.19
CA ASP A 525 -9.67 -0.33 -17.03
C ASP A 525 -9.22 -0.34 -18.49
N LEU A 526 -7.95 -0.68 -18.71
CA LEU A 526 -7.22 -0.43 -19.94
C LEU A 526 -6.98 -1.71 -20.76
N ILE A 527 -6.70 -2.82 -20.07
CA ILE A 527 -6.44 -4.15 -20.65
C ILE A 527 -7.70 -4.75 -21.27
N GLY A 528 -7.57 -5.49 -22.37
CA GLY A 528 -8.64 -6.15 -23.11
C GLY A 528 -8.96 -5.45 -24.45
N GLY A 529 -8.08 -4.58 -24.93
CA GLY A 529 -8.17 -3.95 -26.26
C GLY A 529 -9.38 -3.02 -26.48
N SER A 530 -9.81 -2.93 -27.75
CA SER A 530 -10.92 -2.10 -28.27
C SER A 530 -10.79 -0.60 -27.97
N SER A 531 -9.58 -0.07 -28.15
CA SER A 531 -9.29 1.36 -28.13
C SER A 531 -7.97 1.65 -28.84
N ASP A 532 -7.87 2.83 -29.47
CA ASP A 532 -6.62 3.25 -30.12
C ASP A 532 -5.51 3.55 -29.08
N ARG A 533 -5.89 3.95 -27.86
CA ARG A 533 -4.98 4.49 -26.84
C ARG A 533 -5.51 4.21 -25.43
N ALA A 534 -4.62 3.74 -24.55
CA ALA A 534 -4.85 3.65 -23.12
C ALA A 534 -4.21 4.84 -22.40
N VAL A 535 -4.87 5.34 -21.36
CA VAL A 535 -4.41 6.46 -20.55
C VAL A 535 -4.55 6.10 -19.07
N LYS A 536 -3.44 5.64 -18.49
CA LYS A 536 -3.33 5.37 -17.06
C LYS A 536 -3.24 6.67 -16.27
N LEU A 537 -4.12 6.82 -15.30
CA LEU A 537 -4.04 7.85 -14.27
C LEU A 537 -3.33 7.28 -13.03
N PRO A 538 -2.63 8.14 -12.25
CA PRO A 538 -1.94 7.69 -11.05
C PRO A 538 -2.94 7.36 -9.94
N ASN A 539 -2.79 6.18 -9.34
CA ASN A 539 -3.54 5.76 -8.18
C ASN A 539 -2.74 4.73 -7.34
N PRO A 540 -2.15 5.16 -6.21
CA PRO A 540 -1.50 4.25 -5.26
C PRO A 540 -2.42 3.78 -4.11
N THR A 541 -3.69 4.21 -4.06
CA THR A 541 -4.56 4.01 -2.87
C THR A 541 -5.34 2.71 -2.85
N TYR A 542 -5.48 2.02 -3.98
CA TYR A 542 -6.05 0.67 -4.07
C TYR A 542 -5.60 -0.02 -5.37
N TYR A 543 -5.64 -1.36 -5.40
CA TYR A 543 -5.28 -2.16 -6.57
C TYR A 543 -6.42 -3.08 -7.00
N LEU A 544 -6.76 -3.05 -8.30
CA LEU A 544 -7.70 -4.00 -8.91
C LEU A 544 -6.93 -4.96 -9.84
N PRO A 545 -6.71 -6.22 -9.42
CA PRO A 545 -5.96 -7.20 -10.22
C PRO A 545 -6.66 -7.59 -11.53
#